data_AF-A0AAU1YU89-F1
#
_entry.id   AF-A0AAU1YU89-F1
#
_cell.length_a   1.000
_cell.length_b   1.000
_cell.length_c   1.000
_cell.angle_alpha   90.00
_cell.angle_beta   90.00
_cell.angle_gamma   90.00
#
_symmetry.space_group_name_H-M   'P 1'
#
loop_
_entity.id
_entity.type
_entity.pdbx_description
1 polymer ?
#
loop_
_entity_poly.entity_id
_entity_poly.type
_entity_poly.pdbx_seq_one_letter_code
_entity_poly.pdbx_strand_id
1 'polypeptide(L)'
;MTSEQPDASGATRRRRPVWAVGSVVAAVLLAGGGTACWAAIAHGEGRTGDSAASTPRVAPSPSGPSGPGIAPGEPDPSGGGVTYTADVRLPDGPATAPAFAVGGEVTSAEVARLAAALGISGAPRLVGETWQAGEGADGSGPRLTVNLRAPGTWNFSRFQPGGGDDCRRGKDTCGPATLPQGMASDQGQGQEQGGATAGGPVPEQAAKSAAAPVLEAVGQGAAKLDARLVQGSVRVVTADPVIGGLPTQGWSTKIGVGADSRVLSGSGELQAPAKAAEQQVVSAVEALARLNEKARGPADGTGPGPSGCATAVPLTPDTAVGATDTLPCNPEPRPMKPPRTESVRGAALGLVPGTVGGVRGLVPAWLFEVAGRDGGPGHTVAEPAAPGNVSLPSSPGKALTSPGTSYTTADRTLTVNFWGGACSTYALEAREQEESDSVLVKITDTPNKPGGACIMIAQDMTVTAQLERPLGDRKVIDATTGKALSRQ
;
A
#
# COMPACT_ATOMS: atom_id res chain seq x y z
N MET A 1 -49.32 -20.45 -41.43
CA MET A 1 -50.53 -19.84 -42.03
C MET A 1 -50.19 -18.43 -42.49
N THR A 2 -50.90 -17.88 -43.47
CA THR A 2 -50.52 -16.64 -44.19
C THR A 2 -51.68 -15.65 -44.25
N SER A 3 -51.36 -14.37 -44.02
CA SER A 3 -52.09 -13.13 -44.41
C SER A 3 -51.03 -12.02 -44.27
N GLU A 4 -50.63 -11.19 -45.25
CA GLU A 4 -51.34 -10.29 -46.20
C GLU A 4 -52.17 -9.18 -45.50
N GLN A 5 -51.97 -7.84 -45.67
CA GLN A 5 -51.61 -6.92 -46.81
C GLN A 5 -52.87 -6.25 -47.44
N PRO A 6 -52.88 -5.10 -48.21
CA PRO A 6 -51.90 -4.02 -48.54
C PRO A 6 -52.29 -2.65 -47.85
N ASP A 7 -52.26 -1.38 -48.35
CA ASP A 7 -51.95 -0.73 -49.65
C ASP A 7 -51.66 0.81 -49.56
N ALA A 8 -51.23 1.41 -50.68
CA ALA A 8 -51.48 2.78 -51.20
C ALA A 8 -50.79 4.04 -50.59
N SER A 9 -50.46 5.12 -51.35
CA SER A 9 -50.17 5.28 -52.81
C SER A 9 -49.65 6.69 -53.20
N GLY A 10 -48.71 6.77 -54.17
CA GLY A 10 -48.47 7.89 -55.13
C GLY A 10 -47.68 9.16 -54.70
N ALA A 11 -47.29 10.10 -55.60
CA ALA A 11 -46.93 10.04 -57.03
C ALA A 11 -46.41 11.41 -57.62
N THR A 12 -45.67 11.38 -58.75
CA THR A 12 -45.37 12.48 -59.74
C THR A 12 -44.28 13.55 -59.41
N ARG A 13 -43.73 14.40 -60.31
CA ARG A 13 -43.28 14.32 -61.75
C ARG A 13 -42.67 15.66 -62.29
N ARG A 14 -41.32 15.84 -62.42
CA ARG A 14 -40.53 16.80 -63.32
C ARG A 14 -39.02 16.75 -62.90
N ARG A 15 -37.96 16.52 -63.72
CA ARG A 15 -37.42 17.09 -65.00
C ARG A 15 -36.75 18.48 -64.83
N ARG A 16 -35.57 18.84 -65.38
CA ARG A 16 -34.42 18.24 -66.15
C ARG A 16 -33.35 19.37 -66.33
N PRO A 17 -32.19 19.24 -67.04
CA PRO A 17 -31.40 18.06 -67.50
C PRO A 17 -30.30 17.60 -66.49
N VAL A 18 -28.95 17.43 -66.64
CA VAL A 18 -27.83 17.72 -67.60
C VAL A 18 -26.76 16.57 -67.59
N TRP A 19 -25.70 16.70 -68.40
CA TRP A 19 -24.55 15.80 -68.68
C TRP A 19 -23.40 15.99 -67.63
N ALA A 20 -22.40 15.11 -67.46
CA ALA A 20 -21.77 14.17 -68.40
C ALA A 20 -21.32 12.82 -67.77
N VAL A 21 -20.44 12.07 -68.47
CA VAL A 21 -20.19 10.62 -68.30
C VAL A 21 -18.98 10.28 -67.42
N GLY A 22 -19.09 9.21 -66.63
CA GLY A 22 -17.97 8.52 -65.97
C GLY A 22 -18.38 7.16 -65.41
N SER A 23 -17.97 6.07 -66.07
CA SER A 23 -18.32 4.69 -65.70
C SER A 23 -17.25 4.03 -64.83
N VAL A 24 -17.65 3.17 -63.89
CA VAL A 24 -17.03 1.85 -63.61
C VAL A 24 -17.97 1.02 -62.71
N VAL A 25 -17.90 -0.31 -62.82
CA VAL A 25 -18.75 -1.27 -62.10
C VAL A 25 -17.96 -1.98 -61.01
N ALA A 26 -18.57 -2.14 -59.83
CA ALA A 26 -18.22 -3.17 -58.84
C ALA A 26 -19.47 -3.55 -58.03
N ALA A 27 -19.58 -4.81 -57.62
CA ALA A 27 -20.74 -5.35 -56.89
C ALA A 27 -20.43 -5.62 -55.41
N VAL A 28 -21.47 -5.71 -54.60
CA VAL A 28 -21.40 -6.12 -53.18
C VAL A 28 -21.19 -7.63 -53.07
N LEU A 29 -20.33 -8.08 -52.15
CA LEU A 29 -20.48 -9.35 -51.45
C LEU A 29 -19.79 -9.30 -50.06
N LEU A 30 -20.00 -10.34 -49.26
CA LEU A 30 -19.78 -10.37 -47.80
C LEU A 30 -18.50 -11.12 -47.37
N ALA A 31 -18.08 -10.83 -46.13
CA ALA A 31 -17.23 -11.64 -45.25
C ALA A 31 -15.73 -11.78 -45.56
N GLY A 32 -14.94 -12.06 -44.51
CA GLY A 32 -13.54 -12.52 -44.62
C GLY A 32 -12.52 -11.60 -43.95
N GLY A 33 -11.90 -12.09 -42.86
CA GLY A 33 -10.96 -11.33 -42.03
C GLY A 33 -9.54 -11.12 -42.58
N GLY A 34 -8.77 -10.33 -41.84
CA GLY A 34 -7.37 -10.01 -42.10
C GLY A 34 -7.17 -8.80 -43.04
N THR A 35 -5.98 -8.20 -43.11
CA THR A 35 -4.76 -8.38 -42.29
C THR A 35 -4.10 -7.02 -42.01
N ALA A 36 -3.45 -6.88 -40.86
CA ALA A 36 -2.53 -5.77 -40.59
C ALA A 36 -1.10 -6.31 -40.62
N CYS A 37 -0.34 -5.99 -41.67
CA CYS A 37 1.00 -6.53 -41.87
C CYS A 37 2.01 -5.93 -40.89
N TRP A 38 2.41 -6.73 -39.90
CA TRP A 38 3.72 -6.53 -39.25
C TRP A 38 4.80 -7.15 -40.14
N ALA A 39 5.80 -6.35 -40.51
CA ALA A 39 6.92 -6.83 -41.30
C ALA A 39 7.82 -7.73 -40.44
N ALA A 40 8.06 -8.96 -40.90
CA ALA A 40 8.95 -9.88 -40.22
C ALA A 40 10.42 -9.56 -40.51
N ILE A 41 11.24 -9.53 -39.45
CA ILE A 41 12.66 -9.89 -39.50
C ILE A 41 12.82 -11.17 -38.68
N ALA A 42 13.55 -12.14 -39.23
CA ALA A 42 13.33 -13.55 -38.92
C ALA A 42 14.52 -14.26 -38.25
N HIS A 43 14.18 -15.23 -37.42
CA HIS A 43 14.99 -16.31 -36.84
C HIS A 43 16.17 -15.98 -35.90
N GLY A 44 16.06 -16.54 -34.70
CA GLY A 44 17.09 -16.70 -33.68
C GLY A 44 16.47 -17.49 -32.52
N GLU A 45 16.59 -18.83 -32.55
CA GLU A 45 15.84 -19.73 -31.67
C GLU A 45 16.44 -19.82 -30.25
N GLY A 46 15.65 -20.28 -29.27
CA GLY A 46 16.24 -21.06 -28.16
C GLY A 46 16.05 -20.63 -26.70
N ARG A 47 14.99 -19.90 -26.32
CA ARG A 47 14.32 -20.09 -25.00
C ARG A 47 13.00 -19.33 -24.84
N THR A 48 11.99 -20.05 -24.32
CA THR A 48 10.77 -19.47 -23.74
C THR A 48 11.10 -18.94 -22.34
N GLY A 49 11.24 -17.61 -22.22
CA GLY A 49 11.20 -16.93 -20.92
C GLY A 49 9.80 -16.41 -20.66
N ASP A 50 9.14 -16.89 -19.62
CA ASP A 50 7.80 -16.43 -19.24
C ASP A 50 7.83 -14.93 -18.91
N SER A 51 7.26 -14.13 -19.81
CA SER A 51 7.15 -12.68 -19.64
C SER A 51 6.03 -12.40 -18.65
N ALA A 52 6.38 -12.43 -17.37
CA ALA A 52 5.47 -12.17 -16.26
C ALA A 52 4.81 -10.78 -16.43
N ALA A 53 3.57 -10.77 -16.92
CA ALA A 53 2.76 -9.57 -17.03
C ALA A 53 2.66 -8.94 -15.63
N SER A 54 3.21 -7.73 -15.49
CA SER A 54 3.32 -7.06 -14.20
C SER A 54 1.96 -6.58 -13.71
N THR A 55 1.23 -7.48 -13.05
CA THR A 55 0.01 -7.14 -12.32
C THR A 55 0.33 -6.12 -11.23
N PRO A 56 -0.53 -5.11 -10.98
CA PRO A 56 -0.28 -4.14 -9.92
C PRO A 56 -0.22 -4.84 -8.57
N ARG A 57 0.96 -4.86 -7.93
CA ARG A 57 1.08 -5.31 -6.54
C ARG A 57 0.29 -4.35 -5.66
N VAL A 58 -0.87 -4.79 -5.18
CA VAL A 58 -1.55 -4.15 -4.06
C VAL A 58 -0.62 -4.24 -2.86
N ALA A 59 -0.04 -3.12 -2.45
CA ALA A 59 0.73 -3.05 -1.22
C ALA A 59 -0.20 -3.34 -0.03
N PRO A 60 0.18 -4.23 0.90
CA PRO A 60 -0.55 -4.40 2.15
C PRO A 60 -0.69 -3.05 2.87
N SER A 61 -1.85 -2.82 3.48
CA SER A 61 -2.08 -1.60 4.26
C SER A 61 -1.05 -1.50 5.39
N PRO A 62 -0.38 -0.34 5.59
CA PRO A 62 0.59 -0.19 6.67
C PRO A 62 -0.11 -0.21 8.03
N SER A 63 0.12 -1.28 8.80
CA SER A 63 -0.43 -1.47 10.14
C SER A 63 0.28 -0.58 11.16
N GLY A 64 -0.27 0.61 11.42
CA GLY A 64 0.18 1.50 12.49
C GLY A 64 1.29 2.48 12.09
N PRO A 65 1.84 3.25 13.06
CA PRO A 65 2.89 4.23 12.80
C PRO A 65 4.18 3.56 12.32
N SER A 66 4.89 4.23 11.42
CA SER A 66 6.01 3.66 10.65
C SER A 66 7.29 3.44 11.47
N GLY A 67 7.33 2.35 12.26
CA GLY A 67 8.56 1.61 12.50
C GLY A 67 8.90 0.70 11.30
N PRO A 68 10.14 0.18 11.19
CA PRO A 68 10.43 -0.89 10.25
C PRO A 68 9.64 -2.14 10.65
N GLY A 69 8.96 -2.77 9.69
CA GLY A 69 8.29 -4.05 9.91
C GLY A 69 9.33 -5.15 10.14
N ILE A 70 9.50 -5.57 11.39
CA ILE A 70 10.44 -6.62 11.79
C ILE A 70 10.03 -7.93 11.09
N ALA A 71 10.94 -8.56 10.36
CA ALA A 71 10.64 -9.81 9.67
C ALA A 71 10.42 -10.95 10.68
N PRO A 72 9.54 -11.95 10.41
CA PRO A 72 9.34 -13.07 11.32
C PRO A 72 10.64 -13.82 11.64
N GLY A 73 11.12 -13.68 12.89
CA GLY A 73 12.38 -14.26 13.37
C GLY A 73 13.56 -13.28 13.48
N GLU A 74 13.46 -12.08 12.89
CA GLU A 74 14.45 -11.04 13.11
C GLU A 74 14.33 -10.48 14.54
N PRO A 75 15.43 -10.29 15.30
CA PRO A 75 15.40 -9.61 16.59
C PRO A 75 14.90 -8.18 16.46
N ASP A 76 14.04 -7.75 17.38
CA ASP A 76 13.59 -6.35 17.45
C ASP A 76 14.81 -5.40 17.51
N PRO A 77 14.99 -4.46 16.55
CA PRO A 77 16.13 -3.55 16.51
C PRO A 77 16.12 -2.52 17.65
N SER A 78 14.98 -2.34 18.33
CA SER A 78 14.87 -1.59 19.58
C SER A 78 15.34 -2.41 20.81
N GLY A 79 15.36 -3.74 20.72
CA GLY A 79 15.90 -4.66 21.72
C GLY A 79 14.82 -5.34 22.59
N GLY A 80 15.11 -5.51 23.88
CA GLY A 80 14.13 -5.95 24.87
C GLY A 80 13.01 -4.91 25.05
N GLY A 81 11.83 -5.40 25.46
CA GLY A 81 10.59 -4.62 25.50
C GLY A 81 10.69 -3.27 26.21
N VAL A 82 10.01 -2.27 25.65
CA VAL A 82 9.90 -0.92 26.22
C VAL A 82 8.74 -0.85 27.19
N THR A 83 8.94 -0.24 28.35
CA THR A 83 7.85 0.07 29.30
C THR A 83 7.76 1.58 29.50
N TYR A 84 6.56 2.13 29.34
CA TYR A 84 6.28 3.55 29.47
C TYR A 84 5.73 3.86 30.87
N THR A 85 6.34 4.80 31.57
CA THR A 85 5.89 5.28 32.90
C THR A 85 5.47 6.73 32.82
N ALA A 86 4.29 7.08 33.33
CA ALA A 86 3.83 8.47 33.36
C ALA A 86 4.41 9.22 34.57
N ASP A 87 5.19 10.25 34.29
CA ASP A 87 5.75 11.16 35.32
C ASP A 87 4.75 12.27 35.69
N VAL A 88 3.60 12.33 35.00
CA VAL A 88 2.53 13.31 35.18
C VAL A 88 1.18 12.61 35.39
N ARG A 89 0.21 13.31 36.00
CA ARG A 89 -1.17 12.83 36.03
C ARG A 89 -1.73 12.81 34.61
N LEU A 90 -2.03 11.62 34.12
CA LEU A 90 -2.71 11.42 32.84
C LEU A 90 -4.20 11.85 32.92
N PRO A 91 -4.80 12.32 31.81
CA PRO A 91 -6.20 12.72 31.76
C PRO A 91 -7.16 11.52 31.67
N ASP A 92 -8.34 11.68 32.26
CA ASP A 92 -9.43 10.72 32.17
C ASP A 92 -10.13 10.75 30.78
N GLY A 93 -10.13 11.92 30.12
CA GLY A 93 -10.68 12.12 28.77
C GLY A 93 -12.19 12.34 28.69
N PRO A 94 -12.72 12.61 27.48
CA PRO A 94 -14.16 12.59 27.22
C PRO A 94 -14.69 11.15 27.14
N ALA A 95 -15.99 10.94 27.37
CA ALA A 95 -16.60 9.61 27.27
C ALA A 95 -16.70 9.07 25.83
N THR A 96 -16.76 9.97 24.83
CA THR A 96 -16.71 9.63 23.40
C THR A 96 -15.85 10.61 22.62
N ALA A 97 -15.43 10.21 21.42
CA ALA A 97 -14.76 11.06 20.46
C ALA A 97 -15.11 10.68 19.01
N PRO A 98 -15.03 11.64 18.07
CA PRO A 98 -15.36 11.39 16.66
C PRO A 98 -14.32 10.49 15.98
N ALA A 99 -14.81 9.51 15.24
CA ALA A 99 -14.04 8.74 14.26
C ALA A 99 -14.39 9.20 12.84
N PHE A 100 -13.41 9.18 11.94
CA PHE A 100 -13.53 9.76 10.60
C PHE A 100 -13.24 8.69 9.53
N ALA A 101 -14.05 8.64 8.48
CA ALA A 101 -13.90 7.68 7.38
C ALA A 101 -13.42 8.38 6.10
N VAL A 102 -12.71 7.65 5.24
CA VAL A 102 -12.47 8.06 3.85
C VAL A 102 -13.67 7.66 2.99
N GLY A 103 -14.02 8.47 2.00
CA GLY A 103 -15.11 8.17 1.07
C GLY A 103 -15.22 9.20 -0.04
N GLY A 104 -15.80 8.80 -1.17
CA GLY A 104 -15.86 9.60 -2.40
C GLY A 104 -14.63 9.40 -3.30
N GLU A 105 -14.48 10.32 -4.24
CA GLU A 105 -13.43 10.31 -5.26
C GLU A 105 -12.74 11.68 -5.36
N VAL A 106 -11.47 11.64 -5.76
CA VAL A 106 -10.65 12.80 -6.10
C VAL A 106 -11.04 13.33 -7.48
N THR A 107 -11.35 14.62 -7.55
CA THR A 107 -11.62 15.31 -8.81
C THR A 107 -10.34 15.76 -9.51
N SER A 108 -10.40 15.90 -10.84
CA SER A 108 -9.32 16.50 -11.63
C SER A 108 -8.92 17.91 -11.12
N ALA A 109 -9.88 18.67 -10.58
CA ALA A 109 -9.63 20.03 -10.06
C ALA A 109 -8.79 20.04 -8.77
N GLU A 110 -8.96 19.06 -7.88
CA GLU A 110 -8.11 18.91 -6.68
C GLU A 110 -6.68 18.51 -7.08
N VAL A 111 -6.53 17.58 -8.03
CA VAL A 111 -5.21 17.19 -8.56
C VAL A 111 -4.55 18.35 -9.30
N ALA A 112 -5.30 19.16 -10.06
CA ALA A 112 -4.77 20.33 -10.76
C ALA A 112 -4.24 21.39 -9.78
N ARG A 113 -4.91 21.58 -8.63
CA ARG A 113 -4.45 22.48 -7.56
C ARG A 113 -3.11 22.01 -6.98
N LEU A 114 -2.98 20.71 -6.66
CA LEU A 114 -1.73 20.13 -6.17
C LEU A 114 -0.62 20.16 -7.23
N ALA A 115 -0.94 19.86 -8.49
CA ALA A 115 -0.01 19.94 -9.61
C ALA A 115 0.57 21.35 -9.77
N ALA A 116 -0.29 22.39 -9.75
CA ALA A 116 0.13 23.78 -9.85
C ALA A 116 1.07 24.19 -8.69
N ALA A 117 0.76 23.79 -7.45
CA ALA A 117 1.60 24.04 -6.27
C ALA A 117 2.98 23.33 -6.33
N LEU A 118 3.07 22.21 -7.06
CA LEU A 118 4.32 21.49 -7.32
C LEU A 118 5.10 22.02 -8.54
N GLY A 119 4.59 23.05 -9.22
CA GLY A 119 5.17 23.62 -10.44
C GLY A 119 4.97 22.76 -11.69
N ILE A 120 3.94 21.90 -11.70
CA ILE A 120 3.55 21.09 -12.86
C ILE A 120 2.54 21.88 -13.69
N SER A 121 2.75 21.93 -15.01
CA SER A 121 1.83 22.54 -15.97
C SER A 121 1.03 21.47 -16.74
N GLY A 122 -0.15 21.84 -17.23
CA GLY A 122 -1.06 20.96 -17.97
C GLY A 122 -2.18 20.36 -17.11
N ALA A 123 -3.19 19.79 -17.76
CA ALA A 123 -4.34 19.18 -17.10
C ALA A 123 -4.01 17.76 -16.58
N PRO A 124 -4.45 17.36 -15.38
CA PRO A 124 -4.34 15.98 -14.92
C PRO A 124 -5.19 15.04 -15.79
N ARG A 125 -4.57 13.93 -16.25
CA ARG A 125 -5.22 12.86 -17.00
C ARG A 125 -5.56 11.69 -16.07
N LEU A 126 -6.69 11.04 -16.25
CA LEU A 126 -7.02 9.80 -15.55
C LEU A 126 -6.51 8.60 -16.36
N VAL A 127 -5.77 7.69 -15.72
CA VAL A 127 -5.23 6.46 -16.33
C VAL A 127 -5.52 5.30 -15.39
N GLY A 128 -6.52 4.47 -15.74
CA GLY A 128 -7.08 3.50 -14.79
C GLY A 128 -7.70 4.23 -13.59
N GLU A 129 -7.43 3.76 -12.36
CA GLU A 129 -7.83 4.43 -11.12
C GLU A 129 -6.80 5.46 -10.61
N THR A 130 -5.90 5.98 -11.46
CA THR A 130 -4.84 6.90 -11.05
C THR A 130 -4.82 8.17 -11.92
N TRP A 131 -5.04 9.32 -11.30
CA TRP A 131 -4.75 10.62 -11.90
C TRP A 131 -3.24 10.79 -12.04
N GLN A 132 -2.80 11.29 -13.19
CA GLN A 132 -1.40 11.61 -13.47
C GLN A 132 -1.30 13.05 -13.97
N ALA A 133 -0.34 13.80 -13.45
CA ALA A 133 0.01 15.13 -13.92
C ALA A 133 1.53 15.27 -13.99
N GLY A 134 2.03 15.91 -15.05
CA GLY A 134 3.46 16.08 -15.29
C GLY A 134 4.12 14.83 -15.88
N GLU A 135 4.72 15.02 -17.04
CA GLU A 135 5.57 14.07 -17.75
C GLU A 135 6.35 14.87 -18.80
N GLY A 136 7.65 14.66 -18.92
CA GLY A 136 8.42 15.18 -20.06
C GLY A 136 8.16 14.32 -21.29
N ALA A 137 8.29 14.87 -22.50
CA ALA A 137 8.16 14.07 -23.74
C ALA A 137 9.24 12.96 -23.88
N ASP A 138 10.25 13.00 -23.00
CA ASP A 138 11.35 12.07 -22.80
C ASP A 138 11.19 11.14 -21.57
N GLY A 139 10.10 11.29 -20.81
CA GLY A 139 9.84 10.56 -19.56
C GLY A 139 10.66 11.02 -18.34
N SER A 140 11.56 12.00 -18.46
CA SER A 140 12.48 12.38 -17.35
C SER A 140 11.87 13.36 -16.33
N GLY A 141 10.81 14.07 -16.74
CA GLY A 141 10.26 15.23 -16.05
C GLY A 141 9.56 14.99 -14.70
N PRO A 142 9.09 16.08 -14.06
CA PRO A 142 8.37 16.02 -12.79
C PRO A 142 7.03 15.30 -12.96
N ARG A 143 6.70 14.39 -12.04
CA ARG A 143 5.52 13.54 -12.09
C ARG A 143 4.79 13.51 -10.76
N LEU A 144 3.49 13.76 -10.80
CA LEU A 144 2.52 13.58 -9.72
C LEU A 144 1.57 12.44 -10.10
N THR A 145 1.36 11.50 -9.19
CA THR A 145 0.32 10.46 -9.28
C THR A 145 -0.60 10.55 -8.07
N VAL A 146 -1.92 10.47 -8.27
CA VAL A 146 -2.94 10.50 -7.21
C VAL A 146 -3.98 9.42 -7.46
N ASN A 147 -4.32 8.62 -6.44
CA ASN A 147 -5.39 7.64 -6.56
C ASN A 147 -6.75 8.33 -6.76
N LEU A 148 -7.61 7.77 -7.63
CA LEU A 148 -8.96 8.26 -7.88
C LEU A 148 -9.84 8.15 -6.63
N ARG A 149 -9.75 7.04 -5.90
CA ARG A 149 -10.59 6.78 -4.71
C ARG A 149 -10.04 7.50 -3.48
N ALA A 150 -10.94 8.07 -2.66
CA ALA A 150 -10.59 8.71 -1.40
C ALA A 150 -9.80 7.76 -0.48
N PRO A 151 -8.79 8.23 0.27
CA PRO A 151 -8.47 9.64 0.53
C PRO A 151 -7.53 10.27 -0.52
N GLY A 152 -7.34 9.66 -1.68
CA GLY A 152 -6.52 10.24 -2.74
C GLY A 152 -5.04 10.24 -2.42
N THR A 153 -4.50 9.08 -2.06
CA THR A 153 -3.07 8.93 -1.76
C THR A 153 -2.25 9.39 -2.95
N TRP A 154 -1.32 10.32 -2.70
CA TRP A 154 -0.53 10.98 -3.73
C TRP A 154 0.97 10.79 -3.51
N ASN A 155 1.70 10.80 -4.62
CA ASN A 155 3.15 10.74 -4.67
C ASN A 155 3.65 11.67 -5.77
N PHE A 156 4.64 12.49 -5.46
CA PHE A 156 5.34 13.39 -6.35
C PHE A 156 6.84 13.10 -6.33
N SER A 157 7.45 13.06 -7.52
CA SER A 157 8.90 13.21 -7.68
C SER A 157 9.21 14.18 -8.82
N ARG A 158 10.15 15.11 -8.59
CA ARG A 158 10.61 16.08 -9.59
C ARG A 158 11.46 15.45 -10.69
N PHE A 159 12.07 14.31 -10.39
CA PHE A 159 12.90 13.53 -11.30
C PHE A 159 12.42 12.09 -11.26
N GLN A 160 12.20 11.46 -12.41
CA GLN A 160 12.11 9.99 -12.44
C GLN A 160 13.53 9.40 -12.31
N PRO A 161 13.69 8.17 -11.79
CA PRO A 161 14.91 7.41 -12.01
C PRO A 161 15.18 7.33 -13.53
N GLY A 162 16.38 7.69 -13.96
CA GLY A 162 16.73 7.70 -15.39
C GLY A 162 16.52 6.32 -16.00
N GLY A 163 15.75 6.25 -17.10
CA GLY A 163 15.43 4.98 -17.76
C GLY A 163 16.61 4.42 -18.53
N GLY A 164 17.46 3.64 -17.86
CA GLY A 164 18.60 2.98 -18.48
C GLY A 164 19.10 1.78 -17.67
N ASP A 165 19.14 0.62 -18.30
CA ASP A 165 20.00 -0.47 -17.86
C ASP A 165 21.44 -0.16 -18.33
N ASP A 166 22.17 0.60 -17.51
CA ASP A 166 23.60 0.90 -17.72
C ASP A 166 24.51 -0.28 -17.30
N CYS A 167 23.97 -1.45 -16.93
CA CYS A 167 24.76 -2.66 -16.73
C CYS A 167 25.32 -3.10 -18.10
N ARG A 168 26.60 -2.82 -18.37
CA ARG A 168 27.25 -3.29 -19.60
C ARG A 168 27.22 -4.81 -19.62
N ARG A 169 26.47 -5.41 -20.56
CA ARG A 169 26.37 -6.88 -20.75
C ARG A 169 27.75 -7.55 -20.63
N GLY A 170 27.94 -8.38 -19.60
CA GLY A 170 29.25 -8.95 -19.24
C GLY A 170 30.03 -8.16 -18.16
N LYS A 171 29.34 -7.38 -17.32
CA LYS A 171 29.87 -6.76 -16.10
C LYS A 171 28.90 -6.99 -14.94
N ASP A 172 29.46 -7.34 -13.78
CA ASP A 172 28.71 -7.56 -12.53
C ASP A 172 28.37 -6.25 -11.78
N THR A 173 28.45 -5.12 -12.49
CA THR A 173 28.31 -3.77 -11.94
C THR A 173 27.49 -2.89 -12.88
N CYS A 174 26.58 -2.13 -12.29
CA CYS A 174 25.60 -1.29 -12.97
C CYS A 174 25.79 0.17 -12.52
N GLY A 175 25.85 1.10 -13.48
CA GLY A 175 26.25 2.49 -13.23
C GLY A 175 27.75 2.75 -13.46
N PRO A 176 28.25 3.94 -13.12
CA PRO A 176 29.64 4.31 -13.36
C PRO A 176 30.63 3.44 -12.57
N ALA A 177 31.74 3.05 -13.19
CA ALA A 177 32.77 2.18 -12.60
C ALA A 177 33.50 2.77 -11.37
N THR A 178 33.20 4.03 -11.04
CA THR A 178 33.42 4.63 -9.73
C THR A 178 32.11 5.21 -9.24
N LEU A 179 31.66 4.79 -8.06
CA LEU A 179 30.80 5.65 -7.23
C LEU A 179 31.53 7.00 -7.07
N PRO A 180 30.83 8.15 -7.13
CA PRO A 180 31.43 9.41 -6.72
C PRO A 180 31.97 9.24 -5.31
N GLN A 181 33.29 9.37 -5.14
CA GLN A 181 33.92 9.22 -3.83
C GLN A 181 33.45 10.38 -2.96
N GLY A 182 32.44 10.11 -2.12
CA GLY A 182 31.97 11.05 -1.10
C GLY A 182 33.17 11.52 -0.30
N MET A 183 33.31 12.85 -0.19
CA MET A 183 34.56 13.49 0.24
C MET A 183 35.15 12.80 1.47
N ALA A 184 36.31 12.18 1.29
CA ALA A 184 37.02 11.53 2.39
C ALA A 184 37.25 12.56 3.50
N SER A 185 36.96 12.18 4.74
CA SER A 185 36.99 13.07 5.89
C SER A 185 38.40 13.58 6.16
N ASP A 186 38.68 14.82 5.77
CA ASP A 186 39.84 15.53 6.28
C ASP A 186 39.60 15.89 7.74
N GLN A 187 40.39 15.33 8.65
CA GLN A 187 40.39 15.72 10.06
C GLN A 187 41.28 16.95 10.28
N GLY A 188 40.99 18.02 9.55
CA GLY A 188 41.61 19.34 9.68
C GLY A 188 40.92 20.19 10.74
N GLN A 189 41.67 20.66 11.73
CA GLN A 189 41.17 21.53 12.80
C GLN A 189 41.06 22.99 12.30
N GLY A 190 39.95 23.69 12.54
CA GLY A 190 39.94 25.15 12.33
C GLY A 190 38.60 25.89 12.28
N GLN A 191 38.22 26.47 13.42
CA GLN A 191 37.43 27.71 13.60
C GLN A 191 35.98 27.83 13.08
N GLU A 192 35.21 28.62 13.82
CA GLU A 192 33.87 29.07 13.46
C GLU A 192 33.90 30.18 12.40
N GLN A 193 33.14 30.03 11.32
CA GLN A 193 32.64 31.16 10.53
C GLN A 193 31.38 30.80 9.76
N GLY A 194 30.35 31.65 9.84
CA GLY A 194 29.03 31.37 9.28
C GLY A 194 28.98 31.57 7.77
N GLY A 195 29.01 30.48 7.01
CA GLY A 195 28.76 30.46 5.57
C GLY A 195 28.03 29.19 5.15
N ALA A 196 26.93 29.33 4.41
CA ALA A 196 26.17 28.17 3.92
C ALA A 196 26.95 27.45 2.81
N THR A 197 27.36 26.21 3.05
CA THR A 197 28.07 25.40 2.06
C THR A 197 27.14 24.98 0.93
N ALA A 198 27.55 25.23 -0.31
CA ALA A 198 26.80 24.85 -1.50
C ALA A 198 26.68 23.31 -1.60
N GLY A 199 25.49 22.78 -1.30
CA GLY A 199 25.21 21.35 -1.25
C GLY A 199 24.65 20.85 0.09
N GLY A 200 24.72 21.64 1.16
CA GLY A 200 24.06 21.33 2.42
C GLY A 200 22.53 21.41 2.33
N PRO A 201 21.78 20.70 3.20
CA PRO A 201 20.33 20.85 3.29
C PRO A 201 19.96 22.26 3.76
N VAL A 202 18.93 22.85 3.15
CA VAL A 202 18.41 24.18 3.52
C VAL A 202 18.06 24.29 5.01
N PRO A 203 18.04 25.49 5.63
CA PRO A 203 17.53 25.68 6.98
C PRO A 203 16.06 25.26 7.14
N GLU A 204 15.64 24.88 8.35
CA GLU A 204 14.25 24.44 8.61
C GLU A 204 13.20 25.45 8.12
N GLN A 205 13.39 26.74 8.40
CA GLN A 205 12.43 27.77 8.04
C GLN A 205 12.32 27.96 6.51
N ALA A 206 13.42 27.77 5.78
CA ALA A 206 13.42 27.80 4.32
C ALA A 206 12.66 26.59 3.75
N ALA A 207 12.87 25.39 4.29
CA ALA A 207 12.11 24.20 3.89
C ALA A 207 10.61 24.34 4.19
N LYS A 208 10.23 24.82 5.38
CA LYS A 208 8.82 25.06 5.74
C LYS A 208 8.17 26.09 4.81
N SER A 209 8.90 27.15 4.44
CA SER A 209 8.44 28.16 3.47
C SER A 209 8.27 27.59 2.05
N ALA A 210 9.18 26.72 1.60
CA ALA A 210 9.11 26.04 0.31
C ALA A 210 7.99 24.98 0.25
N ALA A 211 7.67 24.35 1.37
CA ALA A 211 6.59 23.36 1.48
C ALA A 211 5.19 24.00 1.56
N ALA A 212 5.08 25.23 2.07
CA ALA A 212 3.80 25.88 2.36
C ALA A 212 2.79 25.90 1.18
N PRO A 213 3.15 26.21 -0.08
CA PRO A 213 2.19 26.20 -1.19
C PRO A 213 1.58 24.81 -1.46
N VAL A 214 2.36 23.74 -1.26
CA VAL A 214 1.91 22.35 -1.42
C VAL A 214 0.98 21.96 -0.27
N LEU A 215 1.30 22.40 0.96
CA LEU A 215 0.47 22.17 2.14
C LEU A 215 -0.88 22.89 2.02
N GLU A 216 -0.91 24.14 1.56
CA GLU A 216 -2.17 24.86 1.28
C GLU A 216 -3.00 24.17 0.20
N ALA A 217 -2.37 23.65 -0.86
CA ALA A 217 -3.09 22.94 -1.92
C ALA A 217 -3.82 21.67 -1.41
N VAL A 218 -3.27 20.99 -0.41
CA VAL A 218 -3.88 19.83 0.27
C VAL A 218 -4.66 20.17 1.55
N GLY A 219 -4.92 21.47 1.80
CA GLY A 219 -5.72 21.93 2.95
C GLY A 219 -5.03 21.85 4.32
N GLN A 220 -3.70 21.82 4.35
CA GLN A 220 -2.87 21.61 5.54
C GLN A 220 -2.02 22.84 5.93
N GLY A 221 -2.33 24.05 5.45
CA GLY A 221 -1.57 25.28 5.76
C GLY A 221 -1.43 25.57 7.26
N ALA A 222 -2.41 25.15 8.08
CA ALA A 222 -2.40 25.28 9.55
C ALA A 222 -1.82 24.06 10.31
N ALA A 223 -1.25 23.07 9.61
CA ALA A 223 -0.68 21.88 10.25
C ALA A 223 0.60 22.18 11.05
N LYS A 224 0.90 21.36 12.07
CA LYS A 224 2.15 21.47 12.84
C LYS A 224 3.31 20.93 12.00
N LEU A 225 4.32 21.78 11.74
CA LEU A 225 5.42 21.45 10.81
C LEU A 225 6.72 21.08 11.53
N ASP A 226 7.12 19.81 11.43
CA ASP A 226 8.46 19.34 11.77
C ASP A 226 9.34 19.37 10.50
N ALA A 227 10.57 19.88 10.60
CA ALA A 227 11.55 19.79 9.51
C ALA A 227 12.94 19.34 9.99
N ARG A 228 13.02 18.70 11.16
CA ARG A 228 14.28 18.23 11.76
C ARG A 228 14.95 17.15 10.92
N LEU A 229 14.17 16.33 10.20
CA LEU A 229 14.66 15.22 9.39
C LEU A 229 15.43 15.69 8.15
N VAL A 230 16.62 15.14 7.96
CA VAL A 230 17.51 15.35 6.82
C VAL A 230 17.87 14.01 6.20
N GLN A 231 17.91 13.96 4.86
CA GLN A 231 18.33 12.81 4.06
C GLN A 231 19.31 13.30 2.99
N GLY A 232 20.61 13.20 3.28
CA GLY A 232 21.64 13.82 2.44
C GLY A 232 21.48 15.34 2.37
N SER A 233 21.35 15.88 1.16
CA SER A 233 21.09 17.31 0.90
C SER A 233 19.60 17.68 0.91
N VAL A 234 18.69 16.74 1.17
CA VAL A 234 17.24 16.95 1.23
C VAL A 234 16.80 17.13 2.68
N ARG A 235 16.04 18.19 2.98
CA ARG A 235 15.30 18.32 4.25
C ARG A 235 13.87 17.87 4.06
N VAL A 236 13.36 17.04 4.95
CA VAL A 236 11.98 16.54 4.90
C VAL A 236 11.12 17.35 5.87
N VAL A 237 10.17 18.11 5.31
CA VAL A 237 9.08 18.71 6.08
C VAL A 237 7.99 17.67 6.27
N THR A 238 7.61 17.40 7.51
CA THR A 238 6.47 16.57 7.88
C THR A 238 5.38 17.47 8.46
N ALA A 239 4.16 17.30 7.96
CA ALA A 239 2.96 18.00 8.40
C ALA A 239 1.94 16.98 8.88
N ASP A 240 1.56 17.06 10.16
CA ASP A 240 0.47 16.26 10.72
C ASP A 240 -0.79 17.15 10.82
N PRO A 241 -1.87 16.84 10.06
CA PRO A 241 -3.07 17.66 10.07
C PRO A 241 -3.85 17.59 11.38
N VAL A 242 -4.71 18.60 11.58
CA VAL A 242 -5.71 18.62 12.65
C VAL A 242 -7.07 18.31 12.02
N ILE A 243 -7.65 17.15 12.36
CA ILE A 243 -8.92 16.67 11.79
C ILE A 243 -10.01 16.76 12.85
N GLY A 244 -11.06 17.55 12.58
CA GLY A 244 -12.15 17.80 13.51
C GLY A 244 -11.73 18.40 14.86
N GLY A 245 -10.61 19.13 14.90
CA GLY A 245 -10.03 19.70 16.12
C GLY A 245 -9.06 18.78 16.88
N LEU A 246 -8.89 17.53 16.45
CA LEU A 246 -7.97 16.56 17.05
C LEU A 246 -6.66 16.46 16.24
N PRO A 247 -5.48 16.40 16.88
CA PRO A 247 -4.21 16.16 16.19
C PRO A 247 -4.14 14.72 15.66
N THR A 248 -3.64 14.53 14.44
CA THR A 248 -3.33 13.18 13.94
C THR A 248 -1.90 12.75 14.27
N GLN A 249 -1.66 11.46 14.42
CA GLN A 249 -0.32 10.84 14.43
C GLN A 249 -0.27 9.76 13.35
N GLY A 250 0.63 9.92 12.37
CA GLY A 250 0.80 8.94 11.28
C GLY A 250 -0.15 9.12 10.08
N TRP A 251 -0.91 10.22 10.02
CA TRP A 251 -1.65 10.67 8.83
C TRP A 251 -0.91 11.84 8.15
N SER A 252 0.42 11.76 8.12
CA SER A 252 1.31 12.87 7.76
C SER A 252 1.41 13.10 6.25
N THR A 253 1.37 14.35 5.80
CA THR A 253 2.00 14.75 4.53
C THR A 253 3.50 14.97 4.74
N LYS A 254 4.33 14.50 3.80
CA LYS A 254 5.79 14.61 3.80
C LYS A 254 6.27 15.25 2.52
N ILE A 255 7.17 16.22 2.61
CA ILE A 255 7.67 17.03 1.48
C ILE A 255 9.20 17.13 1.58
N GLY A 256 9.91 16.60 0.59
CA GLY A 256 11.37 16.68 0.48
C GLY A 256 11.79 17.95 -0.25
N VAL A 257 12.53 18.84 0.41
CA VAL A 257 13.04 20.10 -0.13
C VAL A 257 14.56 20.01 -0.33
N GLY A 258 15.05 20.30 -1.53
CA GLY A 258 16.47 20.26 -1.87
C GLY A 258 17.27 21.46 -1.36
N ALA A 259 18.60 21.39 -1.52
CA ALA A 259 19.54 22.49 -1.23
C ALA A 259 19.22 23.80 -1.99
N ASP A 260 18.50 23.71 -3.11
CA ASP A 260 18.03 24.82 -3.95
C ASP A 260 16.66 25.39 -3.51
N SER A 261 16.16 24.99 -2.34
CA SER A 261 14.83 25.33 -1.80
C SER A 261 13.64 24.89 -2.68
N ARG A 262 13.82 23.98 -3.65
CA ARG A 262 12.70 23.41 -4.42
C ARG A 262 12.20 22.12 -3.80
N VAL A 263 10.88 21.91 -3.86
CA VAL A 263 10.27 20.60 -3.56
C VAL A 263 10.74 19.58 -4.60
N LEU A 264 11.50 18.58 -4.17
CA LEU A 264 12.02 17.50 -5.02
C LEU A 264 11.14 16.24 -4.96
N SER A 265 10.50 15.99 -3.82
CA SER A 265 9.58 14.86 -3.63
C SER A 265 8.46 15.23 -2.66
N GLY A 266 7.38 14.47 -2.66
CA GLY A 266 6.36 14.58 -1.63
C GLY A 266 5.33 13.46 -1.69
N SER A 267 4.68 13.18 -0.56
CA SER A 267 3.59 12.23 -0.47
C SER A 267 2.63 12.54 0.67
N GLY A 268 1.44 11.97 0.60
CA GLY A 268 0.42 12.09 1.62
C GLY A 268 -0.95 11.69 1.08
N GLU A 269 -1.99 12.23 1.70
CA GLU A 269 -3.38 12.07 1.30
C GLU A 269 -3.91 13.43 0.79
N LEU A 270 -4.84 13.44 -0.18
CA LEU A 270 -5.35 14.66 -0.80
C LEU A 270 -6.70 15.11 -0.23
N GLN A 271 -7.55 14.16 0.18
CA GLN A 271 -8.86 14.42 0.77
C GLN A 271 -8.86 14.09 2.27
N ALA A 272 -9.33 15.04 3.07
CA ALA A 272 -9.48 14.88 4.51
C ALA A 272 -10.61 13.88 4.85
N PRO A 273 -10.41 12.93 5.78
CA PRO A 273 -11.47 12.04 6.26
C PRO A 273 -12.66 12.82 6.87
N ALA A 274 -13.88 12.41 6.53
CA ALA A 274 -15.12 13.01 7.03
C ALA A 274 -15.60 12.32 8.32
N LYS A 275 -16.21 13.08 9.25
CA LYS A 275 -16.74 12.52 10.51
C LYS A 275 -17.81 11.48 10.20
N ALA A 276 -17.64 10.26 10.69
CA ALA A 276 -18.46 9.10 10.33
C ALA A 276 -19.11 8.40 11.54
N ALA A 277 -18.50 8.46 12.73
CA ALA A 277 -19.05 7.88 13.95
C ALA A 277 -18.62 8.66 15.20
N GLU A 278 -19.31 8.42 16.31
CA GLU A 278 -18.76 8.62 17.66
C GLU A 278 -18.30 7.24 18.18
N GLN A 279 -17.11 7.18 18.78
CA GLN A 279 -16.61 5.99 19.45
C GLN A 279 -16.42 6.30 20.94
N GLN A 280 -16.70 5.32 21.80
CA GLN A 280 -16.37 5.42 23.23
C GLN A 280 -14.85 5.55 23.41
N VAL A 281 -14.45 6.30 24.44
CA VAL A 281 -13.04 6.56 24.77
C VAL A 281 -12.75 6.05 26.18
N VAL A 282 -11.68 5.27 26.32
CA VAL A 282 -11.13 4.87 27.62
C VAL A 282 -10.12 5.91 28.13
N SER A 283 -9.79 5.87 29.42
CA SER A 283 -8.83 6.79 30.02
C SER A 283 -7.42 6.64 29.43
N ALA A 284 -6.61 7.71 29.49
CA ALA A 284 -5.21 7.65 29.09
C ALA A 284 -4.39 6.68 29.97
N VAL A 285 -4.81 6.46 31.22
CA VAL A 285 -4.20 5.46 32.12
C VAL A 285 -4.43 4.04 31.60
N GLU A 286 -5.66 3.72 31.20
CA GLU A 286 -6.02 2.40 30.65
C GLU A 286 -5.32 2.15 29.31
N ALA A 287 -5.27 3.15 28.43
CA ALA A 287 -4.52 3.05 27.17
C ALA A 287 -3.02 2.86 27.41
N LEU A 288 -2.40 3.55 28.37
CA LEU A 288 -0.99 3.35 28.69
C LEU A 288 -0.72 1.94 29.27
N ALA A 289 -1.66 1.39 30.04
CA ALA A 289 -1.59 0.00 30.50
C ALA A 289 -1.61 -1.00 29.32
N ARG A 290 -2.56 -0.86 28.39
CA ARG A 290 -2.65 -1.71 27.19
C ARG A 290 -1.40 -1.62 26.30
N LEU A 291 -0.84 -0.41 26.13
CA LEU A 291 0.40 -0.19 25.39
C LEU A 291 1.58 -0.96 26.02
N ASN A 292 1.69 -0.90 27.36
CA ASN A 292 2.68 -1.65 28.13
C ASN A 292 2.47 -3.17 28.10
N GLU A 293 1.22 -3.64 28.05
CA GLU A 293 0.91 -5.07 27.92
C GLU A 293 1.34 -5.61 26.56
N LYS A 294 1.04 -4.90 25.46
CA LYS A 294 1.50 -5.26 24.11
C LYS A 294 3.03 -5.33 24.02
N ALA A 295 3.73 -4.36 24.63
CA ALA A 295 5.18 -4.25 24.58
C ALA A 295 5.95 -5.33 25.38
N ARG A 296 5.25 -6.15 26.19
CA ARG A 296 5.85 -7.31 26.88
C ARG A 296 5.92 -8.57 26.02
N GLY A 297 5.06 -8.70 25.01
CA GLY A 297 4.91 -9.92 24.22
C GLY A 297 4.39 -11.12 25.04
N PRO A 298 4.47 -12.35 24.49
CA PRO A 298 4.11 -13.58 25.20
C PRO A 298 5.03 -13.80 26.42
N ALA A 299 4.43 -14.06 27.58
CA ALA A 299 5.15 -14.15 28.86
C ALA A 299 6.13 -15.34 28.96
N ASP A 300 5.95 -16.36 28.11
CA ASP A 300 6.59 -17.67 28.26
C ASP A 300 8.03 -17.74 27.69
N GLY A 301 8.57 -16.62 27.20
CA GLY A 301 9.87 -16.58 26.52
C GLY A 301 9.90 -17.22 25.13
N THR A 302 8.75 -17.69 24.64
CA THR A 302 8.53 -18.38 23.36
C THR A 302 8.37 -17.46 22.15
N GLY A 303 8.68 -16.16 22.30
CA GLY A 303 8.92 -15.30 21.14
C GLY A 303 10.01 -15.90 20.25
N PRO A 304 9.96 -15.76 18.93
CA PRO A 304 10.95 -16.36 18.05
C PRO A 304 12.33 -15.80 18.40
N GLY A 305 13.18 -16.67 18.95
CA GLY A 305 14.57 -16.32 19.24
C GLY A 305 15.30 -15.88 17.97
N PRO A 306 16.45 -15.18 18.10
CA PRO A 306 17.19 -14.63 16.98
C PRO A 306 17.34 -15.68 15.86
N SER A 307 16.74 -15.41 14.71
CA SER A 307 16.69 -16.37 13.60
C SER A 307 18.10 -16.84 13.26
N GLY A 308 18.36 -18.14 13.43
CA GLY A 308 19.61 -18.74 12.99
C GLY A 308 19.84 -18.42 11.51
N CYS A 309 21.10 -18.15 11.16
CA CYS A 309 21.54 -17.80 9.82
C CYS A 309 20.78 -18.57 8.72
N ALA A 310 20.05 -17.84 7.87
CA ALA A 310 19.43 -18.41 6.70
C ALA A 310 20.53 -18.95 5.77
N THR A 311 20.59 -20.28 5.63
CA THR A 311 21.52 -20.95 4.73
C THR A 311 21.09 -20.71 3.29
N ALA A 312 22.06 -20.57 2.38
CA ALA A 312 21.77 -20.52 0.96
C ALA A 312 21.19 -21.86 0.51
N VAL A 313 20.06 -21.83 -0.22
CA VAL A 313 19.53 -23.02 -0.90
C VAL A 313 20.49 -23.35 -2.06
N PRO A 314 21.02 -24.59 -2.16
CA PRO A 314 21.91 -24.96 -3.25
C PRO A 314 21.28 -24.77 -4.63
N LEU A 315 22.05 -24.25 -5.59
CA LEU A 315 21.62 -24.12 -6.99
C LEU A 315 21.48 -25.47 -7.72
N THR A 316 21.96 -26.55 -7.11
CA THR A 316 21.87 -27.94 -7.57
C THR A 316 21.55 -28.86 -6.39
N PRO A 317 20.51 -29.73 -6.46
CA PRO A 317 20.03 -30.51 -5.31
C PRO A 317 21.08 -31.40 -4.64
N ASP A 318 22.02 -31.95 -5.42
CA ASP A 318 23.01 -32.93 -4.94
C ASP A 318 24.27 -32.28 -4.35
N THR A 319 24.35 -30.94 -4.33
CA THR A 319 25.49 -30.21 -3.77
C THR A 319 25.32 -30.01 -2.27
N ALA A 320 25.82 -30.97 -1.48
CA ALA A 320 25.88 -30.84 -0.03
C ALA A 320 26.70 -29.60 0.36
N VAL A 321 26.10 -28.68 1.12
CA VAL A 321 26.79 -27.53 1.71
C VAL A 321 27.86 -28.02 2.69
N GLY A 322 29.12 -27.77 2.35
CA GLY A 322 30.25 -28.17 3.18
C GLY A 322 30.29 -27.35 4.47
N ALA A 323 30.50 -28.01 5.61
CA ALA A 323 30.56 -27.38 6.93
C ALA A 323 31.80 -26.47 7.17
N THR A 324 32.43 -26.01 6.09
CA THR A 324 33.63 -25.18 6.04
C THR A 324 33.40 -23.81 5.42
N ASP A 325 32.28 -23.60 4.71
CA ASP A 325 31.90 -22.25 4.27
C ASP A 325 31.46 -21.44 5.48
N THR A 326 32.18 -20.36 5.77
CA THR A 326 31.77 -19.41 6.80
C THR A 326 30.50 -18.70 6.36
N LEU A 327 29.41 -18.92 7.11
CA LEU A 327 28.13 -18.28 6.84
C LEU A 327 28.33 -16.75 6.80
N PRO A 328 27.78 -16.01 5.82
CA PRO A 328 27.99 -14.57 5.65
C PRO A 328 27.26 -13.71 6.70
N CYS A 329 26.80 -14.33 7.79
CA CYS A 329 26.17 -13.74 8.95
C CYS A 329 26.84 -14.30 10.21
N ASN A 330 27.08 -13.46 11.21
CA ASN A 330 27.63 -13.93 12.48
C ASN A 330 26.59 -14.85 13.17
N PRO A 331 26.91 -16.12 13.49
CA PRO A 331 26.02 -17.01 14.22
C PRO A 331 25.87 -16.63 15.71
N GLU A 332 26.74 -15.77 16.25
CA GLU A 332 26.55 -15.22 17.59
C GLU A 332 25.30 -14.32 17.62
N PRO A 333 24.36 -14.55 18.55
CA PRO A 333 23.20 -13.68 18.69
C PRO A 333 23.66 -12.28 19.13
N ARG A 334 23.50 -11.28 18.25
CA ARG A 334 23.81 -9.87 18.56
C ARG A 334 23.16 -9.50 19.89
N PRO A 335 23.91 -8.98 20.89
CA PRO A 335 23.36 -8.70 22.21
C PRO A 335 22.10 -7.83 22.13
N MET A 336 20.97 -8.39 22.55
CA MET A 336 19.72 -7.64 22.66
C MET A 336 19.95 -6.49 23.65
N LYS A 337 19.60 -5.27 23.26
CA LYS A 337 19.60 -4.13 24.20
C LYS A 337 18.67 -4.51 25.37
N PRO A 338 19.04 -4.22 26.64
CA PRO A 338 18.20 -4.57 27.77
C PRO A 338 16.82 -3.90 27.67
N PRO A 339 15.76 -4.52 28.24
CA PRO A 339 14.47 -3.86 28.43
C PRO A 339 14.65 -2.50 29.10
N ARG A 340 13.89 -1.49 28.69
CA ARG A 340 14.09 -0.11 29.13
C ARG A 340 12.79 0.60 29.46
N THR A 341 12.86 1.44 30.49
CA THR A 341 11.79 2.36 30.85
C THR A 341 11.94 3.69 30.13
N GLU A 342 10.83 4.24 29.64
CA GLU A 342 10.76 5.56 29.00
C GLU A 342 9.67 6.41 29.66
N SER A 343 9.97 7.68 29.91
CA SER A 343 9.11 8.62 30.65
C SER A 343 8.06 9.24 29.73
N VAL A 344 6.79 9.19 30.13
CA VAL A 344 5.67 9.88 29.48
C VAL A 344 5.42 11.19 30.23
N ARG A 345 5.61 12.30 29.53
CA ARG A 345 5.50 13.67 30.08
C ARG A 345 4.13 14.32 29.84
N GLY A 346 3.29 13.71 29.01
CA GLY A 346 1.97 14.22 28.66
C GLY A 346 1.19 13.21 27.83
N ALA A 347 -0.13 13.38 27.80
CA ALA A 347 -1.02 12.63 26.90
C ALA A 347 -2.11 13.56 26.37
N ALA A 348 -2.32 13.54 25.05
CA ALA A 348 -3.39 14.25 24.38
C ALA A 348 -4.31 13.26 23.68
N LEU A 349 -5.61 13.54 23.64
CA LEU A 349 -6.52 12.81 22.76
C LEU A 349 -6.30 13.29 21.33
N GLY A 350 -6.10 12.35 20.41
CA GLY A 350 -5.85 12.60 19.00
C GLY A 350 -6.43 11.48 18.14
N LEU A 351 -5.86 11.33 16.94
CA LEU A 351 -6.34 10.43 15.90
C LEU A 351 -5.19 9.62 15.29
N VAL A 352 -5.41 8.34 15.00
CA VAL A 352 -4.46 7.47 14.27
C VAL A 352 -5.14 6.77 13.09
N PRO A 353 -4.38 6.37 12.05
CA PRO A 353 -4.86 5.49 10.99
C PRO A 353 -5.53 4.22 11.57
N GLY A 354 -6.72 3.92 11.08
CA GLY A 354 -7.49 2.75 11.51
C GLY A 354 -8.64 2.42 10.55
N THR A 355 -9.61 1.66 11.05
CA THR A 355 -10.79 1.22 10.29
C THR A 355 -12.06 1.70 10.96
N VAL A 356 -12.94 2.37 10.20
CA VAL A 356 -14.22 2.89 10.66
C VAL A 356 -15.31 2.30 9.76
N GLY A 357 -16.24 1.53 10.31
CA GLY A 357 -17.32 0.90 9.52
C GLY A 357 -16.85 -0.06 8.42
N GLY A 358 -15.62 -0.59 8.52
CA GLY A 358 -15.00 -1.46 7.50
C GLY A 358 -14.19 -0.73 6.42
N VAL A 359 -14.20 0.62 6.38
CA VAL A 359 -13.34 1.42 5.49
C VAL A 359 -12.16 2.05 6.23
N ARG A 360 -11.09 2.39 5.51
CA ARG A 360 -9.94 3.12 6.05
C ARG A 360 -10.39 4.46 6.63
N GLY A 361 -9.75 4.91 7.70
CA GLY A 361 -10.08 6.16 8.35
C GLY A 361 -9.12 6.53 9.47
N LEU A 362 -9.63 7.37 10.37
CA LEU A 362 -8.99 7.82 11.60
C LEU A 362 -9.86 7.45 12.80
N VAL A 363 -9.25 6.79 13.78
CA VAL A 363 -9.89 6.41 15.05
C VAL A 363 -9.30 7.21 16.22
N PRO A 364 -10.08 7.52 17.28
CA PRO A 364 -9.57 8.14 18.49
C PRO A 364 -8.42 7.35 19.11
N ALA A 365 -7.38 8.06 19.56
CA ALA A 365 -6.20 7.49 20.18
C ALA A 365 -5.61 8.43 21.22
N TRP A 366 -4.95 7.87 22.24
CA TRP A 366 -4.10 8.63 23.13
C TRP A 366 -2.71 8.77 22.53
N LEU A 367 -2.29 10.02 22.36
CA LEU A 367 -0.97 10.40 21.90
C LEU A 367 -0.11 10.75 23.12
N PHE A 368 0.80 9.86 23.49
CA PHE A 368 1.71 10.01 24.63
C PHE A 368 3.00 10.70 24.20
N GLU A 369 3.32 11.83 24.83
CA GLU A 369 4.58 12.54 24.62
C GLU A 369 5.69 11.90 25.47
N VAL A 370 6.59 11.18 24.81
CA VAL A 370 7.68 10.43 25.43
C VAL A 370 8.95 11.27 25.50
N ALA A 371 9.62 11.19 26.65
CA ALA A 371 10.85 11.88 26.97
C ALA A 371 11.99 11.57 25.99
N GLY A 372 12.60 12.63 25.44
CA GLY A 372 13.89 12.52 24.79
C GLY A 372 14.97 12.09 25.78
N ARG A 373 15.88 11.22 25.33
CA ARG A 373 16.93 10.58 26.13
C ARG A 373 18.31 10.95 25.59
N ASP A 374 19.30 11.05 26.47
CA ASP A 374 20.72 11.22 26.10
C ASP A 374 21.00 12.41 25.16
N GLY A 375 20.25 13.51 25.35
CA GLY A 375 20.29 14.72 24.51
C GLY A 375 19.45 14.66 23.23
N GLY A 376 18.91 13.49 22.88
CA GLY A 376 18.01 13.30 21.74
C GLY A 376 16.61 13.91 21.93
N PRO A 377 15.87 14.14 20.84
CA PRO A 377 14.52 14.69 20.89
C PRO A 377 13.51 13.71 21.53
N GLY A 378 12.45 14.27 22.13
CA GLY A 378 11.26 13.49 22.48
C GLY A 378 10.47 13.05 21.24
N HIS A 379 9.63 12.04 21.42
CA HIS A 379 8.82 11.43 20.36
C HIS A 379 7.39 11.12 20.85
N THR A 380 6.49 10.79 19.93
CA THR A 380 5.08 10.49 20.26
C THR A 380 4.79 9.02 20.01
N VAL A 381 4.25 8.33 21.01
CA VAL A 381 3.70 6.96 20.88
C VAL A 381 2.19 7.02 20.99
N ALA A 382 1.48 6.20 20.22
CA ALA A 382 0.02 6.27 20.12
C ALA A 382 -0.66 4.92 20.38
N GLU A 383 -1.74 4.92 21.16
CA GLU A 383 -2.58 3.75 21.44
C GLU A 383 -4.06 4.09 21.14
N PRO A 384 -4.79 3.28 20.35
CA PRO A 384 -6.21 3.50 20.12
C PRO A 384 -7.05 3.55 21.41
N ALA A 385 -7.90 4.56 21.52
CA ALA A 385 -8.67 4.86 22.73
C ALA A 385 -10.03 4.15 22.81
N ALA A 386 -10.41 3.36 21.81
CA ALA A 386 -11.66 2.61 21.82
C ALA A 386 -11.65 1.52 22.94
N PRO A 387 -12.80 1.20 23.57
CA PRO A 387 -12.89 0.09 24.51
C PRO A 387 -12.71 -1.27 23.81
N GLY A 388 -11.99 -2.17 24.48
CA GLY A 388 -11.53 -3.44 23.90
C GLY A 388 -10.34 -3.26 22.96
N ASN A 389 -9.72 -4.37 22.57
CA ASN A 389 -8.63 -4.35 21.59
C ASN A 389 -9.19 -3.99 20.21
N VAL A 390 -8.63 -2.96 19.56
CA VAL A 390 -8.77 -2.78 18.10
C VAL A 390 -8.11 -3.99 17.45
N SER A 391 -8.96 -4.96 17.13
CA SER A 391 -8.51 -6.25 16.63
C SER A 391 -8.11 -6.07 15.17
N LEU A 392 -6.80 -6.12 14.93
CA LEU A 392 -6.29 -6.85 13.76
C LEU A 392 -7.07 -8.19 13.71
N PRO A 393 -7.59 -8.61 12.54
CA PRO A 393 -8.51 -9.75 12.46
C PRO A 393 -7.81 -11.05 12.87
N SER A 394 -7.85 -11.34 14.16
CA SER A 394 -7.06 -12.35 14.86
C SER A 394 -7.73 -12.72 16.19
N SER A 395 -9.06 -12.88 16.18
CA SER A 395 -9.82 -13.38 17.33
C SER A 395 -9.40 -14.82 17.65
N PRO A 396 -8.75 -15.10 18.80
CA PRO A 396 -8.38 -16.46 19.16
C PRO A 396 -9.67 -17.30 19.32
N GLY A 397 -9.76 -18.42 18.61
CA GLY A 397 -10.90 -19.34 18.71
C GLY A 397 -11.99 -19.19 17.63
N LYS A 398 -11.94 -18.19 16.73
CA LYS A 398 -12.69 -18.31 15.46
C LYS A 398 -11.82 -19.08 14.47
N ALA A 399 -12.35 -20.17 13.91
CA ALA A 399 -11.64 -20.91 12.86
C ALA A 399 -11.30 -19.97 11.70
N LEU A 400 -10.07 -20.06 11.19
CA LEU A 400 -9.61 -19.27 10.06
C LEU A 400 -10.41 -19.68 8.81
N THR A 401 -10.65 -18.72 7.91
CA THR A 401 -11.46 -18.95 6.71
C THR A 401 -10.88 -18.21 5.51
N SER A 402 -10.57 -18.95 4.46
CA SER A 402 -10.04 -18.39 3.22
C SER A 402 -11.19 -17.98 2.28
N PRO A 403 -11.12 -16.81 1.62
CA PRO A 403 -12.09 -16.44 0.60
C PRO A 403 -11.82 -17.20 -0.70
N GLY A 404 -12.87 -17.73 -1.33
CA GLY A 404 -12.79 -18.25 -2.70
C GLY A 404 -12.50 -17.14 -3.72
N THR A 405 -11.83 -17.48 -4.82
CA THR A 405 -11.58 -16.58 -5.96
C THR A 405 -12.46 -16.92 -7.14
N SER A 406 -12.51 -18.20 -7.52
CA SER A 406 -13.30 -18.72 -8.65
C SER A 406 -13.71 -20.17 -8.42
N TYR A 407 -14.56 -20.72 -9.29
CA TYR A 407 -14.96 -22.13 -9.21
C TYR A 407 -15.09 -22.80 -10.58
N THR A 408 -14.95 -24.12 -10.59
CA THR A 408 -15.31 -25.02 -11.71
C THR A 408 -16.29 -26.09 -11.23
N THR A 409 -16.95 -26.77 -12.18
CA THR A 409 -17.96 -27.80 -11.89
C THR A 409 -17.81 -29.00 -12.81
N ALA A 410 -17.80 -30.21 -12.26
CA ALA A 410 -17.88 -31.47 -13.00
C ALA A 410 -19.02 -32.32 -12.44
N ASP A 411 -20.15 -32.37 -13.16
CA ASP A 411 -21.44 -32.93 -12.72
C ASP A 411 -21.93 -32.37 -11.37
N ARG A 412 -21.67 -33.12 -10.28
CA ARG A 412 -21.98 -32.75 -8.89
C ARG A 412 -20.76 -32.31 -8.08
N THR A 413 -19.57 -32.40 -8.67
CA THR A 413 -18.32 -31.94 -8.05
C THR A 413 -18.24 -30.42 -8.21
N LEU A 414 -18.19 -29.70 -7.09
CA LEU A 414 -17.88 -28.28 -7.04
C LEU A 414 -16.42 -28.12 -6.60
N THR A 415 -15.59 -27.52 -7.44
CA THR A 415 -14.19 -27.21 -7.14
C THR A 415 -14.06 -25.70 -6.97
N VAL A 416 -13.58 -25.25 -5.82
CA VAL A 416 -13.35 -23.83 -5.53
C VAL A 416 -11.85 -23.56 -5.47
N ASN A 417 -11.41 -22.56 -6.22
CA ASN A 417 -10.03 -22.07 -6.21
C ASN A 417 -9.92 -20.95 -5.15
N PHE A 418 -8.78 -20.85 -4.49
CA PHE A 418 -8.51 -19.87 -3.44
C PHE A 418 -7.00 -19.73 -3.19
N TRP A 419 -6.60 -18.67 -2.49
CA TRP A 419 -5.22 -18.55 -2.01
C TRP A 419 -5.11 -19.02 -0.56
N GLY A 420 -4.24 -19.99 -0.30
CA GLY A 420 -3.99 -20.58 1.02
C GLY A 420 -2.52 -20.47 1.45
N GLY A 421 -2.28 -20.26 2.74
CA GLY A 421 -0.95 -20.37 3.35
C GLY A 421 -0.45 -21.82 3.40
N ALA A 422 0.84 -22.04 3.15
CA ALA A 422 1.43 -23.38 3.01
C ALA A 422 1.48 -24.27 4.28
N CYS A 423 1.11 -23.75 5.46
CA CYS A 423 1.22 -24.47 6.74
C CYS A 423 -0.13 -24.95 7.33
N SER A 424 -1.21 -24.89 6.56
CA SER A 424 -2.56 -25.28 6.99
C SER A 424 -3.14 -26.37 6.09
N THR A 425 -4.14 -27.07 6.62
CA THR A 425 -5.04 -27.96 5.87
C THR A 425 -6.36 -27.23 5.64
N TYR A 426 -6.96 -27.39 4.45
CA TYR A 426 -8.18 -26.70 4.05
C TYR A 426 -9.33 -27.67 3.81
N ALA A 427 -10.53 -27.28 4.21
CA ALA A 427 -11.77 -28.03 3.98
C ALA A 427 -12.87 -27.11 3.42
N LEU A 428 -13.61 -27.60 2.42
CA LEU A 428 -14.73 -26.89 1.81
C LEU A 428 -16.06 -27.38 2.39
N GLU A 429 -16.76 -26.53 3.14
CA GLU A 429 -18.20 -26.69 3.35
C GLU A 429 -18.93 -26.11 2.14
N ALA A 430 -19.84 -26.90 1.56
CA ALA A 430 -20.84 -26.43 0.61
C ALA A 430 -22.24 -26.65 1.22
N ARG A 431 -23.12 -25.65 1.12
CA ARG A 431 -24.50 -25.68 1.61
C ARG A 431 -25.42 -25.21 0.50
N GLU A 432 -26.18 -26.14 -0.06
CA GLU A 432 -27.24 -25.82 -1.02
C GLU A 432 -28.40 -25.14 -0.28
N GLN A 433 -28.88 -24.00 -0.79
CA GLN A 433 -30.08 -23.37 -0.24
C GLN A 433 -31.31 -23.89 -1.01
N GLU A 434 -32.37 -24.24 -0.28
CA GLU A 434 -33.66 -24.64 -0.88
C GLU A 434 -34.49 -23.41 -1.27
N GLU A 435 -34.46 -22.36 -0.45
CA GLU A 435 -35.25 -21.13 -0.62
C GLU A 435 -34.60 -20.09 -1.56
N SER A 436 -33.32 -20.25 -1.93
CA SER A 436 -32.64 -19.36 -2.87
C SER A 436 -31.75 -20.13 -3.85
N ASP A 437 -31.70 -19.67 -5.10
CA ASP A 437 -31.02 -20.34 -6.22
C ASP A 437 -29.48 -20.20 -6.15
N SER A 438 -28.89 -20.79 -5.11
CA SER A 438 -27.50 -20.57 -4.72
C SER A 438 -26.92 -21.72 -3.90
N VAL A 439 -25.59 -21.80 -3.89
CA VAL A 439 -24.81 -22.68 -3.02
C VAL A 439 -23.84 -21.81 -2.24
N LEU A 440 -23.97 -21.81 -0.91
CA LEU A 440 -23.03 -21.14 -0.02
C LEU A 440 -21.79 -22.01 0.15
N VAL A 441 -20.62 -21.44 -0.08
CA VAL A 441 -19.32 -22.10 0.12
C VAL A 441 -18.51 -21.43 1.21
N LYS A 442 -17.83 -22.22 2.04
CA LYS A 442 -16.93 -21.75 3.09
C LYS A 442 -15.70 -22.63 3.13
N ILE A 443 -14.54 -22.04 2.89
CA ILE A 443 -13.24 -22.71 3.04
C ILE A 443 -12.75 -22.47 4.47
N THR A 444 -12.58 -23.54 5.24
CA THR A 444 -12.03 -23.49 6.60
C THR A 444 -10.55 -23.82 6.57
N ASP A 445 -9.73 -22.97 7.16
CA ASP A 445 -8.28 -23.10 7.36
C ASP A 445 -8.02 -23.69 8.75
N THR A 446 -7.26 -24.78 8.79
CA THR A 446 -6.80 -25.44 10.02
C THR A 446 -5.26 -25.47 10.05
N PRO A 447 -4.60 -24.67 10.89
CA PRO A 447 -3.14 -24.67 11.01
C PRO A 447 -2.59 -26.04 11.44
N ASN A 448 -1.65 -26.59 10.67
CA ASN A 448 -1.07 -27.92 10.92
C ASN A 448 -0.20 -27.95 12.19
N LYS A 449 0.25 -26.78 12.67
CA LYS A 449 0.95 -26.57 13.93
C LYS A 449 0.45 -25.28 14.61
N PRO A 450 -0.62 -25.35 15.42
CA PRO A 450 -1.13 -24.17 16.14
C PRO A 450 -0.03 -23.51 17.00
N GLY A 451 0.12 -22.20 16.87
CA GLY A 451 1.18 -21.43 17.54
C GLY A 451 2.60 -21.60 16.95
N GLY A 452 2.80 -22.48 15.97
CA GLY A 452 4.07 -22.63 15.26
C GLY A 452 4.29 -21.51 14.23
N ALA A 453 5.54 -21.12 14.01
CA ALA A 453 5.90 -20.20 12.95
C ALA A 453 5.59 -20.80 11.56
N CYS A 454 4.93 -20.03 10.71
CA CYS A 454 4.66 -20.36 9.30
C CYS A 454 5.38 -19.39 8.37
N ILE A 455 5.85 -19.89 7.23
CA ILE A 455 6.40 -19.03 6.18
C ILE A 455 5.26 -18.29 5.44
N MET A 456 5.43 -16.99 5.21
CA MET A 456 4.44 -16.11 4.59
C MET A 456 4.33 -16.31 3.06
N ILE A 457 4.04 -17.54 2.64
CA ILE A 457 3.79 -17.93 1.24
C ILE A 457 2.32 -18.33 1.11
N ALA A 458 1.59 -17.58 0.29
CA ALA A 458 0.30 -17.99 -0.23
C ALA A 458 0.52 -18.80 -1.53
N GLN A 459 -0.24 -19.88 -1.69
CA GLN A 459 -0.27 -20.75 -2.86
C GLN A 459 -1.69 -20.70 -3.47
N ASP A 460 -1.79 -20.75 -4.80
CA ASP A 460 -3.06 -20.97 -5.47
C ASP A 460 -3.45 -22.44 -5.26
N MET A 461 -4.63 -22.68 -4.71
CA MET A 461 -5.06 -23.96 -4.18
C MET A 461 -6.51 -24.25 -4.59
N THR A 462 -6.85 -25.54 -4.64
CA THR A 462 -8.21 -25.98 -4.94
C THR A 462 -8.74 -26.90 -3.84
N VAL A 463 -10.01 -26.75 -3.49
CA VAL A 463 -10.75 -27.65 -2.59
C VAL A 463 -12.06 -28.05 -3.25
N THR A 464 -12.50 -29.28 -2.98
CA THR A 464 -13.67 -29.88 -3.63
C THR A 464 -14.74 -30.27 -2.63
N ALA A 465 -16.00 -30.20 -3.06
CA ALA A 465 -17.17 -30.67 -2.33
C ALA A 465 -18.17 -31.32 -3.29
N GLN A 466 -18.89 -32.34 -2.81
CA GLN A 466 -19.96 -32.98 -3.55
C GLN A 466 -21.29 -32.29 -3.25
N LEU A 467 -21.97 -31.88 -4.31
CA LEU A 467 -23.36 -31.42 -4.28
C LEU A 467 -24.31 -32.63 -4.34
N GLU A 468 -25.49 -32.49 -3.75
CA GLU A 468 -26.57 -33.46 -3.81
C GLU A 468 -27.07 -33.60 -5.26
N ARG A 469 -27.26 -32.47 -5.95
CA ARG A 469 -27.64 -32.36 -7.37
C ARG A 469 -26.66 -31.43 -8.12
N PRO A 470 -26.53 -31.55 -9.45
CA PRO A 470 -25.65 -30.68 -10.23
C PRO A 470 -25.90 -29.18 -9.98
N LEU A 471 -24.88 -28.34 -10.15
CA LEU A 471 -25.02 -26.92 -9.84
C LEU A 471 -26.11 -26.25 -10.69
N GLY A 472 -26.11 -26.50 -12.00
CA GLY A 472 -26.98 -25.80 -12.95
C GLY A 472 -26.59 -24.33 -13.07
N ASP A 473 -27.59 -23.45 -13.06
CA ASP A 473 -27.44 -21.99 -13.12
C ASP A 473 -27.23 -21.33 -11.73
N ARG A 474 -27.28 -22.13 -10.66
CA ARG A 474 -27.19 -21.66 -9.27
C ARG A 474 -25.88 -20.94 -8.99
N LYS A 475 -25.98 -19.82 -8.28
CA LYS A 475 -24.82 -18.98 -7.95
C LYS A 475 -24.03 -19.57 -6.78
N VAL A 476 -22.72 -19.75 -6.96
CA VAL A 476 -21.81 -20.07 -5.86
C VAL A 476 -21.46 -18.77 -5.13
N ILE A 477 -21.77 -18.71 -3.83
CA ILE A 477 -21.58 -17.53 -2.99
C ILE A 477 -20.62 -17.87 -1.84
N ASP A 478 -19.52 -17.14 -1.74
CA ASP A 478 -18.58 -17.27 -0.62
C ASP A 478 -19.21 -16.70 0.66
N ALA A 479 -19.41 -17.56 1.65
CA ALA A 479 -20.06 -17.24 2.92
C ALA A 479 -19.18 -16.43 3.88
N THR A 480 -17.89 -16.27 3.58
CA THR A 480 -16.93 -15.46 4.35
C THR A 480 -17.04 -13.98 3.96
N THR A 481 -17.31 -13.70 2.68
CA THR A 481 -17.29 -12.37 2.07
C THR A 481 -18.66 -11.89 1.56
N GLY A 482 -19.64 -12.79 1.44
CA GLY A 482 -20.96 -12.53 0.86
C GLY A 482 -20.96 -12.36 -0.66
N LYS A 483 -19.84 -12.67 -1.35
CA LYS A 483 -19.68 -12.41 -2.79
C LYS A 483 -19.98 -13.65 -3.63
N ALA A 484 -20.62 -13.44 -4.78
CA ALA A 484 -20.68 -14.48 -5.81
C ALA A 484 -19.27 -14.71 -6.40
N LEU A 485 -18.87 -15.98 -6.53
CA LEU A 485 -17.62 -16.36 -7.18
C LEU A 485 -17.78 -16.39 -8.70
N SER A 486 -16.70 -16.14 -9.44
CA SER A 486 -16.69 -16.29 -10.90
C SER A 486 -16.50 -17.76 -11.30
N ARG A 487 -17.32 -18.25 -12.22
CA ARG A 487 -17.09 -19.53 -12.90
C ARG A 487 -15.91 -19.38 -13.88
N GLN A 488 -15.03 -20.38 -13.93
CA GLN A 488 -14.03 -20.54 -15.01
C GLN A 488 -14.60 -21.37 -16.16
#